data_AF-A0A176RST1-F1
#
_entry.id   AF-A0A176RST1-F1
#
_cell.length_a   1.000
_cell.length_b   1.000
_cell.length_c   1.000
_cell.angle_alpha   90.00
_cell.angle_beta   90.00
_cell.angle_gamma   90.00
#
_symmetry.space_group_name_H-M   'P 1'
#
loop_
_entity.id
_entity.type
_entity.pdbx_description
1 polymer ?
#
loop_
_entity_poly.entity_id
_entity_poly.type
_entity_poly.pdbx_seq_one_letter_code
_entity_poly.pdbx_strand_id
1 'polypeptide(L)'
;MVGTPPYHPELQPIEICWAVVKNEVARNCDFTIDNLMVQLDRAFLKVTARTCQKIIKKVRLIEDSFWDDDAMLDKKQDNLL
;
A
#
# COMPACT_ATOMS: atom_id res chain seq x y z
N MET A 1 4.69 5.09 -18.31
CA MET A 1 4.10 4.77 -17.00
C MET A 1 3.86 3.27 -16.98
N VAL A 2 4.44 2.54 -16.03
CA VAL A 2 4.06 1.14 -15.77
C VAL A 2 2.58 1.17 -15.37
N GLY A 3 1.73 0.49 -16.13
CA GLY A 3 0.31 0.37 -15.81
C GLY A 3 0.15 -0.65 -14.68
N THR A 4 -0.28 -0.21 -13.50
CA THR A 4 -0.70 -1.15 -12.46
C THR A 4 -2.01 -1.81 -12.91
N PRO A 5 -2.16 -3.14 -12.80
CA PRO A 5 -3.40 -3.80 -13.12
C PRO A 5 -4.56 -3.21 -12.29
N PRO A 6 -5.78 -3.11 -12.86
CA PRO A 6 -6.92 -2.54 -12.16
C PRO A 6 -7.25 -3.37 -10.90
N TYR A 7 -7.72 -2.71 -9.84
CA TYR A 7 -8.13 -3.34 -8.56
C TYR A 7 -7.01 -3.89 -7.65
N HIS A 8 -5.76 -3.44 -7.82
CA HIS A 8 -4.65 -3.80 -6.94
C HIS A 8 -4.12 -2.60 -6.13
N PRO A 9 -4.88 -2.06 -5.16
CA PRO A 9 -4.43 -0.94 -4.32
C PRO A 9 -3.16 -1.27 -3.52
N GLU A 10 -2.89 -2.55 -3.29
CA GLU A 10 -1.67 -3.06 -2.65
C GLU A 10 -0.40 -2.86 -3.49
N LEU A 11 -0.54 -2.66 -4.80
CA LEU A 11 0.55 -2.29 -5.71
C LEU A 11 0.74 -0.78 -5.83
N GLN A 12 -0.09 0.02 -5.16
CA GLN A 12 -0.07 1.48 -5.24
C GLN A 12 0.53 2.07 -3.95
N PRO A 13 1.80 2.53 -3.94
CA PRO A 13 2.44 3.07 -2.75
C PRO A 13 1.66 4.20 -2.07
N ILE A 14 0.95 5.02 -2.87
CA ILE A 14 0.14 6.14 -2.37
C ILE A 14 -1.06 5.65 -1.54
N GLU A 15 -1.68 4.54 -1.91
CA GLU A 15 -2.81 3.96 -1.16
C GLU A 15 -2.34 3.42 0.20
N ILE A 16 -1.16 2.80 0.24
CA ILE A 16 -0.55 2.35 1.50
C ILE A 16 -0.14 3.53 2.37
N CYS A 17 0.34 4.62 1.77
CA CYS A 17 0.62 5.87 2.49
C CYS A 17 -0.65 6.43 3.15
N TRP A 18 -1.74 6.50 2.39
CA TRP A 18 -3.05 6.90 2.91
C TRP A 18 -3.56 5.96 4.00
N ALA A 19 -3.28 4.65 3.92
CA ALA A 19 -3.63 3.73 5.00
C ALA A 19 -2.92 4.08 6.32
N VAL A 20 -1.66 4.53 6.27
CA VAL A 20 -0.94 5.00 7.47
C VAL A 20 -1.62 6.24 8.07
N VAL A 21 -1.96 7.21 7.23
CA VAL A 21 -2.64 8.45 7.66
C VAL A 21 -4.01 8.14 8.26
N LYS A 22 -4.84 7.35 7.55
CA LYS A 22 -6.17 6.95 8.00
C LYS A 22 -6.13 6.20 9.33
N ASN A 23 -5.16 5.29 9.51
CA ASN A 23 -4.99 4.56 10.77
C ASN A 23 -4.64 5.47 11.95
N GLU A 24 -3.89 6.54 11.72
CA GLU A 24 -3.58 7.52 12.77
C GLU A 24 -4.78 8.37 13.15
N VAL A 25 -5.50 8.88 12.14
CA VAL A 25 -6.69 9.70 12.33
C VAL A 25 -7.79 8.89 13.04
N ALA A 26 -8.01 7.64 12.63
CA ALA A 26 -9.05 6.77 13.21
C ALA A 26 -8.86 6.53 14.71
N ARG A 27 -7.62 6.52 15.22
CA ARG A 27 -7.32 6.31 16.65
C ARG A 27 -7.65 7.51 17.53
N ASN A 28 -7.75 8.70 16.93
CA ASN A 28 -7.90 9.96 17.65
C ASN A 28 -9.11 10.78 17.15
N CYS A 29 -10.10 10.09 16.55
CA CYS A 29 -11.27 10.70 15.95
C CYS A 29 -12.30 11.09 17.02
N ASP A 30 -12.77 12.34 16.96
CA ASP A 30 -13.90 12.86 17.76
C ASP A 30 -15.10 13.27 16.88
N PHE A 31 -15.07 12.87 15.60
CA PHE A 31 -16.09 13.14 14.58
C PHE A 31 -16.33 14.63 14.25
N THR A 32 -15.39 15.52 14.58
CA THR A 32 -15.45 16.94 14.19
C THR A 32 -14.49 17.26 13.04
N ILE A 33 -14.86 18.22 12.19
CA ILE A 33 -13.99 18.67 11.08
C ILE A 33 -12.75 19.40 11.61
N ASP A 34 -12.90 20.22 12.64
CA ASP A 34 -11.79 20.98 13.22
C ASP A 34 -10.69 20.05 13.75
N ASN A 35 -11.07 19.01 14.51
CA ASN A 35 -10.11 18.02 14.96
C ASN A 35 -9.57 17.18 13.81
N LEU A 36 -10.40 16.80 12.81
CA LEU A 36 -9.92 16.08 11.63
C LEU A 36 -8.76 16.81 10.94
N MET A 37 -8.86 18.13 10.77
CA MET A 37 -7.78 18.95 10.18
C MET A 37 -6.49 18.87 11.01
N VAL A 38 -6.59 19.05 12.33
CA VAL A 38 -5.44 18.95 13.25
C VAL A 38 -4.81 17.56 13.24
N GLN A 39 -5.63 16.50 13.19
CA GLN A 39 -5.14 15.13 13.14
C GLN A 39 -4.52 14.78 11.80
N LEU A 40 -5.00 15.37 10.70
CA LEU A 40 -4.43 15.16 9.38
C LEU A 40 -3.00 15.70 9.32
N ASP A 41 -2.76 16.92 9.81
CA ASP A 41 -1.41 17.50 9.91
C ASP A 41 -0.48 16.62 10.75
N ARG A 42 -0.94 16.16 11.92
CA ARG A 42 -0.18 15.25 12.79
C ARG A 42 0.08 13.90 12.15
N ALA A 43 -0.88 13.35 11.41
CA ALA A 43 -0.76 12.07 10.74
C ALA A 43 0.25 12.14 9.60
N PHE A 44 0.28 13.23 8.83
CA PHE A 44 1.29 13.42 7.79
C PHE A 44 2.71 13.54 8.36
N LEU A 45 2.90 14.10 9.56
CA LEU A 45 4.21 14.09 10.24
C LEU A 45 4.72 12.66 10.53
N LYS A 46 3.85 11.65 10.63
CA LYS A 46 4.25 10.24 10.77
C LYS A 46 4.69 9.59 9.46
N VAL A 47 4.37 10.21 8.32
CA VAL A 47 4.85 9.77 7.00
C VAL A 47 6.26 10.30 6.78
N THR A 48 7.22 9.64 7.43
CA THR A 48 8.65 9.96 7.28
C THR A 48 9.24 9.36 6.01
N ALA A 49 10.43 9.79 5.61
CA ALA A 49 11.20 9.15 4.53
C ALA A 49 11.39 7.63 4.77
N ARG A 50 11.57 7.22 6.03
CA ARG A 50 11.67 5.80 6.40
C ARG A 50 10.35 5.06 6.18
N THR A 51 9.22 5.71 6.45
CA THR A 51 7.89 5.18 6.16
C THR A 51 7.74 4.94 4.66
N CYS A 52 8.09 5.92 3.82
CA CYS A 52 8.04 5.81 2.36
C CYS A 52 8.95 4.68 1.84
N GLN A 53 10.19 4.57 2.34
CA GLN A 53 11.10 3.47 1.97
C GLN A 53 10.53 2.09 2.29
N LYS A 54 9.91 1.94 3.47
CA LYS A 54 9.24 0.69 3.85
C LYS A 54 8.05 0.37 2.95
N ILE A 55 7.26 1.38 2.59
CA ILE A 55 6.13 1.21 1.67
C ILE A 55 6.61 0.74 0.31
N ILE A 56 7.64 1.38 -0.27
CA ILE A 56 8.22 0.98 -1.55
C ILE A 56 8.74 -0.46 -1.48
N LYS A 57 9.46 -0.81 -0.40
CA LYS A 57 9.93 -2.19 -0.20
C LYS A 57 8.76 -3.19 -0.14
N LYS A 58 7.66 -2.84 0.53
CA LYS A 58 6.48 -3.68 0.62
C LYS A 58 5.83 -3.91 -0.74
N VAL A 59 5.68 -2.85 -1.54
CA VAL A 59 5.10 -2.97 -2.89
C VAL A 59 5.94 -3.91 -3.75
N ARG A 60 7.27 -3.77 -3.74
CA ARG A 60 8.17 -4.68 -4.47
C ARG A 60 8.00 -6.14 -4.06
N LEU A 61 7.86 -6.42 -2.77
CA LEU A 61 7.64 -7.80 -2.30
C LEU A 61 6.31 -8.39 -2.80
N ILE A 62 5.28 -7.55 -2.96
CA ILE A 62 3.99 -7.99 -3.51
C ILE A 62 4.14 -8.23 -5.02
N GLU A 63 4.84 -7.35 -5.74
CA GLU A 63 5.18 -7.55 -7.14
C GLU A 63 5.94 -8.87 -7.34
N ASP A 64 6.99 -9.12 -6.56
CA ASP A 64 7.79 -10.34 -6.59
C ASP A 64 6.92 -11.60 -6.35
N SER A 65 5.99 -11.53 -5.38
CA SER A 65 5.05 -12.64 -5.12
C SER A 65 4.16 -12.94 -6.32
N PHE A 66 3.68 -11.92 -7.03
CA PHE A 66 2.85 -12.12 -8.23
C PHE A 66 3.67 -12.76 -9.35
N TRP A 67 4.92 -12.33 -9.54
CA TRP A 67 5.82 -12.97 -10.51
C TRP A 67 6.08 -14.44 -10.17
N ASP A 68 6.29 -14.77 -8.90
CA ASP A 68 6.50 -16.15 -8.44
C ASP A 68 5.25 -17.01 -8.66
N ASP A 69 4.07 -16.49 -8.32
CA ASP A 69 2.80 -17.19 -8.49
C ASP A 69 2.51 -17.46 -9.98
N ASP A 70 2.69 -16.47 -10.85
CA ASP A 70 2.54 -16.61 -12.31
C ASP A 70 3.52 -17.67 -12.86
N ALA A 71 4.79 -17.63 -12.44
CA ALA A 71 5.79 -18.62 -12.86
C ALA A 71 5.46 -20.05 -12.37
N MET A 72 4.76 -20.20 -11.24
CA MET A 72 4.27 -21.50 -10.78
C MET A 72 3.07 -21.99 -11.58
N LEU A 73 2.17 -21.10 -11.99
CA LEU A 73 1.01 -21.43 -12.81
C LEU A 73 1.45 -21.91 -14.20
N ASP A 74 2.40 -21.22 -14.83
CA ASP A 74 2.96 -21.60 -16.14
C ASP A 74 3.59 -23.01 -16.09
N LYS A 75 4.41 -23.29 -15.08
CA LYS A 75 5.02 -24.62 -14.89
C LYS A 75 3.99 -25.73 -14.68
N LYS A 76 2.89 -25.44 -13.99
CA LYS A 76 1.80 -26.41 -13.82
C LYS A 76 1.08 -26.69 -15.13
N GLN A 77 0.90 -25.66 -15.96
CA GLN A 77 0.26 -25.79 -17.26
C GLN A 77 1.11 -26.57 -18.26
N ASP A 78 2.43 -26.36 -18.26
CA ASP A 78 3.38 -27.14 -19.06
C ASP A 78 3.45 -28.62 -18.64
N ASN A 79 3.34 -28.91 -17.34
CA ASN A 79 3.33 -30.29 -16.83
C ASN A 79 2.01 -31.06 -17.11
N LEU A 80 0.96 -30.36 -17.56
CA LEU A 80 -0.34 -30.92 -17.93
C LEU A 80 -0.48 -31.16 -19.45
N LEU A 81 0.52 -30.76 -20.25
CA LEU A 81 0.67 -31.02 -21.69
C LEU A 81 1.64 -32.18 -21.95
#